data_AF-K0SQ99-F1
#
_entry.id   AF-K0SQ99-F1
#
_cell.length_a   1.000
_cell.length_b   1.000
_cell.length_c   1.000
_cell.angle_alpha   90.00
_cell.angle_beta   90.00
_cell.angle_gamma   90.00
#
_symmetry.space_group_name_H-M   'P 1'
#
loop_
_entity.id
_entity.type
_entity.pdbx_description
1 polymer ?
#
loop_
_entity_poly.entity_id
_entity_poly.type
_entity_poly.pdbx_seq_one_letter_code
_entity_poly.pdbx_strand_id
1 'polypeptide(L)'
;RELNRSSTCPVVGGRLAASRAAAADSADAPARPPDARRRPEARAEAEKEEFQANTHRLIMEDDNQNPYLLMRKAKIARNEARLKSLGLHSTKQQSVTPRPKTAPAARAKPAAHDGPVRRSGRLSSKAAPNYKDVSAPGVERRLPSRKRLHDEAGLLEEEPLNKRSYTKPAAPRRSAPAANSVRSISLDVAHLVTDTEQGVLGRMLEHTGKEFVINTAFSSASEDDKARLHGTKLSFNKYCGVQEWANCIFLWVNLGNADSPNEFLGGGRQITWFGGSRMHDESPVVEKLIRYGKDATSRDKIILWCRMYQTETKKFSPYACLGRLGYQSHIPRSQPLSFVWNLLDHDQLTSHSEKDVCDLFQSFIA
;
A
#
# COMPACT_ATOMS: atom_id res chain seq x y z
N ARG A 1 -11.55 28.05 -47.85
CA ARG A 1 -10.55 28.42 -48.89
C ARG A 1 -9.20 28.08 -48.31
N GLU A 2 -8.83 26.80 -48.41
CA GLU A 2 -7.73 26.31 -49.27
C GLU A 2 -6.37 26.77 -48.73
N LEU A 3 -5.45 25.90 -48.31
CA LEU A 3 -4.78 24.93 -49.18
C LEU A 3 -4.27 23.69 -48.40
N ASN A 4 -4.55 22.54 -49.00
CA ASN A 4 -3.93 21.24 -48.79
C ASN A 4 -2.44 21.25 -49.19
N ARG A 5 -1.57 20.63 -48.39
CA ARG A 5 -0.34 19.99 -48.89
C ARG A 5 -0.13 18.64 -48.23
N SER A 6 -0.40 17.62 -49.03
CA SER A 6 -0.06 16.21 -48.88
C SER A 6 1.45 16.00 -49.08
N SER A 7 2.08 15.27 -48.17
CA SER A 7 3.45 14.75 -48.33
C SER A 7 3.42 13.24 -48.15
N THR A 8 3.67 12.52 -49.25
CA THR A 8 3.77 11.07 -49.34
C THR A 8 5.24 10.65 -49.23
N CYS A 9 5.55 9.74 -48.31
CA CYS A 9 6.83 9.03 -48.27
C CYS A 9 6.66 7.58 -48.77
N PRO A 10 7.64 7.03 -49.52
CA PRO A 10 7.52 5.73 -50.16
C PRO A 10 7.91 4.55 -49.26
N VAL A 11 7.24 3.44 -49.53
CA VAL A 11 7.49 2.08 -49.04
C VAL A 11 8.76 1.52 -49.71
N VAL A 12 9.70 1.01 -48.92
CA VAL A 12 10.79 0.14 -49.40
C VAL A 12 10.67 -1.21 -48.71
N GLY A 13 10.31 -2.22 -49.49
CA GLY A 13 10.35 -3.62 -49.09
C GLY A 13 11.75 -4.21 -49.28
N GLY A 14 12.14 -5.10 -48.37
CA GLY A 14 13.34 -5.92 -48.48
C GLY A 14 13.06 -7.35 -48.01
N ARG A 15 12.98 -8.28 -48.96
CA ARG A 15 12.95 -9.73 -48.77
C ARG A 15 14.37 -10.30 -48.66
N LEU A 16 14.60 -11.23 -47.73
CA LEU A 16 15.62 -12.29 -47.75
C LEU A 16 14.98 -13.47 -46.96
N ALA A 17 14.65 -14.67 -47.48
CA ALA A 17 15.44 -15.75 -48.10
C ALA A 17 16.70 -16.10 -47.26
N ALA A 18 17.06 -17.34 -46.91
CA ALA A 18 16.53 -18.69 -47.07
C ALA A 18 17.44 -19.67 -46.26
N SER A 19 16.99 -20.92 -46.07
CA SER A 19 17.81 -22.16 -45.85
C SER A 19 18.49 -22.32 -44.48
N ARG A 20 18.74 -23.51 -43.91
CA ARG A 20 18.95 -24.85 -44.48
C ARG A 20 19.06 -25.92 -43.34
N ALA A 21 18.68 -27.17 -43.66
CA ALA A 21 19.23 -28.48 -43.21
C ALA A 21 19.24 -28.86 -41.70
N ALA A 22 19.21 -30.11 -41.22
CA ALA A 22 18.83 -31.48 -41.65
C ALA A 22 19.72 -32.48 -40.85
N ALA A 23 19.14 -33.64 -40.46
CA ALA A 23 19.80 -34.93 -40.11
C ALA A 23 20.69 -34.97 -38.85
N ALA A 24 20.97 -36.06 -38.13
CA ALA A 24 20.67 -37.51 -38.16
C ALA A 24 21.11 -38.05 -36.76
N ASP A 25 20.39 -38.99 -36.13
CA ASP A 25 20.58 -40.46 -36.20
C ASP A 25 21.90 -41.00 -35.61
N SER A 26 21.83 -41.72 -34.48
CA SER A 26 22.69 -42.85 -34.03
C SER A 26 22.39 -43.15 -32.54
N ALA A 27 22.48 -44.34 -31.98
CA ALA A 27 22.42 -45.73 -32.43
C ALA A 27 22.34 -46.55 -31.12
N ASP A 28 21.54 -47.60 -31.16
CA ASP A 28 21.18 -48.50 -30.08
C ASP A 28 22.31 -49.52 -29.80
N ALA A 29 22.64 -49.77 -28.52
CA ALA A 29 23.57 -50.81 -28.09
C ALA A 29 23.09 -51.46 -26.77
N PRO A 30 22.88 -52.79 -26.72
CA PRO A 30 22.37 -53.45 -25.52
C PRO A 30 23.47 -53.67 -24.48
N ALA A 31 23.28 -53.06 -23.30
CA ALA A 31 24.15 -53.21 -22.14
C ALA A 31 24.04 -54.61 -21.52
N ARG A 32 25.20 -55.22 -21.24
CA ARG A 32 25.36 -56.47 -20.48
C ARG A 32 24.88 -56.29 -19.03
N PRO A 33 24.30 -57.33 -18.39
CA PRO A 33 23.93 -57.27 -16.99
C PRO A 33 25.18 -57.21 -16.09
N PRO A 34 25.26 -56.27 -15.14
CA PRO A 34 26.40 -56.18 -14.23
C PRO A 34 26.35 -57.29 -13.17
N ASP A 35 27.53 -57.85 -12.94
CA ASP A 35 27.85 -58.92 -12.01
C ASP A 35 27.54 -58.53 -10.55
N ALA A 36 26.77 -59.37 -9.87
CA ALA A 36 26.16 -59.11 -8.56
C ALA A 36 27.11 -59.34 -7.37
N ARG A 37 28.38 -58.95 -7.49
CA ARG A 37 29.35 -58.96 -6.38
C ARG A 37 29.64 -57.55 -5.92
N ARG A 38 28.65 -57.04 -5.18
CA ARG A 38 28.61 -55.75 -4.48
C ARG A 38 29.89 -55.51 -3.68
N ARG A 39 30.63 -54.46 -4.08
CA ARG A 39 31.68 -53.84 -3.28
C ARG A 39 31.03 -52.96 -2.20
N PRO A 40 31.47 -53.02 -0.92
CA PRO A 40 30.96 -52.16 0.15
C PRO A 40 31.18 -50.66 -0.10
N GLU A 41 32.10 -50.31 -1.01
CA GLU A 41 32.39 -48.92 -1.39
C GLU A 41 31.23 -48.25 -2.13
N ALA A 42 30.50 -48.97 -2.99
CA ALA A 42 29.37 -48.41 -3.73
C ALA A 42 28.19 -48.02 -2.84
N ARG A 43 28.07 -48.64 -1.65
CA ARG A 43 27.04 -48.27 -0.67
C ARG A 43 27.40 -46.97 0.06
N ALA A 44 28.69 -46.76 0.36
CA ALA A 44 29.16 -45.53 0.98
C ALA A 44 29.04 -44.33 0.03
N GLU A 45 29.25 -44.53 -1.28
CA GLU A 45 29.03 -43.48 -2.28
C GLU A 45 27.55 -43.15 -2.47
N ALA A 46 26.67 -44.16 -2.51
CA ALA A 46 25.22 -43.94 -2.57
C ALA A 46 24.69 -43.20 -1.34
N GLU A 47 25.17 -43.51 -0.14
CA GLU A 47 24.79 -42.80 1.10
C GLU A 47 25.32 -41.35 1.11
N LYS A 48 26.47 -41.08 0.49
CA LYS A 48 27.01 -39.72 0.31
C LYS A 48 26.19 -38.91 -0.69
N GLU A 49 25.80 -39.51 -1.82
CA GLU A 49 24.94 -38.87 -2.82
C GLU A 49 23.54 -38.61 -2.26
N GLU A 50 22.97 -39.54 -1.49
CA GLU A 50 21.68 -39.35 -0.83
C GLU A 50 21.74 -38.23 0.22
N PHE A 51 22.82 -38.17 1.01
CA PHE A 51 23.03 -37.08 1.97
C PHE A 51 23.19 -35.72 1.27
N GLN A 52 23.94 -35.66 0.17
CA GLN A 52 24.11 -34.43 -0.62
C GLN A 52 22.79 -34.01 -1.31
N ALA A 53 22.03 -34.96 -1.86
CA ALA A 53 20.73 -34.70 -2.47
C ALA A 53 19.72 -34.21 -1.42
N ASN A 54 19.72 -34.79 -0.21
CA ASN A 54 18.83 -34.37 0.86
C ASN A 54 19.23 -33.01 1.44
N THR A 55 20.53 -32.69 1.51
CA THR A 55 21.02 -31.37 1.90
C THR A 55 20.67 -30.30 0.87
N HIS A 56 20.80 -30.61 -0.43
CA HIS A 56 20.40 -29.70 -1.51
C HIS A 56 18.88 -29.48 -1.53
N ARG A 57 18.09 -30.51 -1.22
CA ARG A 57 16.62 -30.41 -1.12
C ARG A 57 16.17 -29.55 0.07
N LEU A 58 16.86 -29.64 1.22
CA LEU A 58 16.62 -28.79 2.38
C LEU A 58 16.99 -27.32 2.15
N ILE A 59 17.98 -27.05 1.28
CA ILE A 59 18.37 -25.68 0.92
C ILE A 59 17.41 -25.08 -0.12
N MET A 60 16.92 -25.87 -1.07
CA MET A 60 15.99 -25.37 -2.11
C MET A 60 14.54 -25.20 -1.64
N GLU A 61 14.12 -25.82 -0.52
CA GLU A 61 12.77 -25.60 0.04
C GLU A 61 12.62 -24.25 0.77
N ASP A 62 13.73 -23.57 1.11
CA ASP A 62 13.72 -22.20 1.66
C ASP A 62 13.86 -21.10 0.59
N ASP A 63 14.21 -21.44 -0.65
CA ASP A 63 14.40 -20.47 -1.76
C ASP A 63 13.09 -19.89 -2.32
N ASN A 64 11.94 -20.44 -1.92
CA ASN A 64 10.63 -19.88 -2.25
C ASN A 64 10.12 -18.90 -1.17
N GLN A 65 10.94 -18.60 -0.17
CA GLN A 65 10.58 -17.70 0.90
C GLN A 65 10.78 -16.25 0.45
N ASN A 66 9.65 -15.59 0.13
CA ASN A 66 9.58 -14.18 -0.29
C ASN A 66 10.68 -13.35 0.40
N PRO A 67 11.58 -12.67 -0.36
CA PRO A 67 12.75 -11.98 0.19
C PRO A 67 12.40 -10.97 1.29
N TYR A 68 11.17 -10.43 1.26
CA TYR A 68 10.63 -9.59 2.31
C TYR A 68 10.49 -10.32 3.66
N LEU A 69 10.06 -11.59 3.68
CA LEU A 69 9.91 -12.37 4.90
C LEU A 69 11.26 -12.68 5.55
N LEU A 70 12.30 -12.94 4.75
CA LEU A 70 13.68 -13.10 5.23
C LEU A 70 14.20 -11.80 5.85
N MET A 71 14.06 -10.67 5.15
CA MET A 71 14.43 -9.36 5.69
C MET A 71 13.65 -9.04 6.98
N ARG A 72 12.36 -9.37 7.04
CA ARG A 72 11.50 -9.16 8.22
C ARG A 72 11.94 -10.03 9.40
N LYS A 73 12.23 -11.32 9.18
CA LYS A 73 12.78 -12.23 10.22
C LYS A 73 14.10 -11.69 10.77
N ALA A 74 15.01 -11.23 9.92
CA ALA A 74 16.27 -10.64 10.33
C ALA A 74 16.08 -9.35 11.17
N LYS A 75 15.15 -8.47 10.77
CA LYS A 75 14.80 -7.26 11.55
C LYS A 75 14.18 -7.61 12.91
N ILE A 76 13.31 -8.62 12.98
CA ILE A 76 12.72 -9.10 14.24
C ILE A 76 13.83 -9.61 15.18
N ALA A 77 14.72 -10.49 14.69
CA ALA A 77 15.82 -11.03 15.48
C ALA A 77 16.75 -9.93 16.04
N ARG A 78 17.08 -8.92 15.21
CA ARG A 78 17.89 -7.78 15.65
C ARG A 78 17.22 -6.96 16.76
N ASN A 79 15.91 -6.73 16.65
CA ASN A 79 15.15 -6.00 17.66
C ASN A 79 15.01 -6.79 18.95
N GLU A 80 14.79 -8.11 18.87
CA GLU A 80 14.76 -8.99 20.04
C GLU A 80 16.09 -8.99 20.79
N ALA A 81 17.22 -9.08 20.06
CA ALA A 81 18.55 -8.97 20.64
C ALA A 81 18.76 -7.61 21.35
N ARG A 82 18.30 -6.52 20.75
CA ARG A 82 18.38 -5.17 21.34
C ARG A 82 17.49 -5.01 22.57
N LEU A 83 16.29 -5.58 22.57
CA LEU A 83 15.41 -5.59 23.74
C LEU A 83 16.03 -6.41 24.88
N LYS A 84 16.70 -7.52 24.55
CA LYS A 84 17.43 -8.34 25.51
C LYS A 84 18.61 -7.58 26.12
N SER A 85 19.40 -6.87 25.32
CA SER A 85 20.51 -6.05 25.85
C SER A 85 20.06 -4.88 26.72
N LEU A 86 18.84 -4.37 26.51
CA LEU A 86 18.25 -3.29 27.31
C LEU A 86 17.55 -3.79 28.59
N GLY A 87 17.51 -5.10 28.83
CA GLY A 87 16.77 -5.68 29.96
C GLY A 87 15.24 -5.55 29.85
N LEU A 88 14.73 -5.17 28.68
CA LEU A 88 13.30 -5.00 28.39
C LEU A 88 12.63 -6.26 27.84
N HIS A 89 13.41 -7.30 27.55
CA HIS A 89 12.88 -8.57 27.08
C HIS A 89 12.21 -9.30 28.26
N SER A 90 10.92 -9.07 28.45
CA SER A 90 10.14 -9.76 29.49
C SER A 90 10.00 -11.23 29.10
N THR A 91 10.85 -12.09 29.65
CA THR A 91 10.81 -13.55 29.43
C THR A 91 9.55 -14.21 30.00
N LYS A 92 8.64 -13.45 30.60
CA LYS A 92 7.37 -13.94 31.11
C LYS A 92 6.26 -13.44 30.21
N GLN A 93 5.91 -14.23 29.19
CA GLN A 93 4.50 -14.38 28.85
C GLN A 93 3.81 -14.91 30.11
N GLN A 94 3.48 -14.03 31.05
CA GLN A 94 2.51 -14.36 32.07
C GLN A 94 1.23 -14.65 31.30
N SER A 95 0.89 -15.94 31.23
CA SER A 95 -0.44 -16.40 30.89
C SER A 95 -1.43 -15.49 31.61
N VAL A 96 -2.15 -14.67 30.86
CA VAL A 96 -3.18 -13.79 31.41
C VAL A 96 -4.28 -14.69 31.92
N THR A 97 -4.17 -15.13 33.17
CA THR A 97 -5.30 -15.70 33.88
C THR A 97 -6.37 -14.61 33.96
N PRO A 98 -7.62 -14.89 33.56
CA PRO A 98 -8.68 -13.89 33.51
C PRO A 98 -8.88 -13.28 34.90
N ARG A 99 -8.60 -11.99 35.01
CA ARG A 99 -8.75 -11.21 36.24
C ARG A 99 -10.22 -11.28 36.68
N PRO A 100 -10.53 -11.76 37.90
CA PRO A 100 -11.90 -11.76 38.40
C PRO A 100 -12.42 -10.31 38.46
N LYS A 101 -13.66 -10.12 38.02
CA LYS A 101 -14.36 -8.83 37.98
C LYS A 101 -14.60 -8.34 39.41
N THR A 102 -13.64 -7.62 39.98
CA THR A 102 -13.88 -6.84 41.20
C THR A 102 -14.68 -5.60 40.85
N ALA A 103 -15.80 -5.41 41.56
CA ALA A 103 -16.70 -4.26 41.43
C ALA A 103 -15.96 -2.92 41.57
N PRO A 104 -16.45 -1.85 40.89
CA PRO A 104 -15.81 -0.54 40.97
C PRO A 104 -15.94 0.04 42.39
N ALA A 105 -14.83 0.10 43.10
CA ALA A 105 -14.73 0.86 44.35
C ALA A 105 -14.95 2.35 44.05
N ALA A 106 -15.89 2.96 44.76
CA ALA A 106 -16.17 4.39 44.70
C ALA A 106 -14.91 5.17 45.06
N ARG A 107 -14.30 5.81 44.05
CA ARG A 107 -13.09 6.60 44.21
C ARG A 107 -13.47 7.95 44.82
N ALA A 108 -13.05 8.18 46.07
CA ALA A 108 -13.19 9.47 46.74
C ALA A 108 -12.55 10.58 45.90
N LYS A 109 -13.26 11.71 45.78
CA LYS A 109 -12.81 12.90 45.05
C LYS A 109 -11.56 13.47 45.75
N PRO A 110 -10.44 13.72 45.04
CA PRO A 110 -9.31 14.44 45.62
C PRO A 110 -9.71 15.89 45.92
N ALA A 111 -9.20 16.40 47.04
CA ALA A 111 -9.38 17.78 47.50
C ALA A 111 -8.87 18.78 46.44
N ALA A 112 -9.55 19.93 46.39
CA ALA A 112 -9.27 21.01 45.44
C ALA A 112 -7.82 21.51 45.56
N HIS A 113 -7.09 21.48 44.46
CA HIS A 113 -5.75 22.04 44.36
C HIS A 113 -5.86 23.54 44.06
N ASP A 114 -5.49 24.39 45.02
CA ASP A 114 -5.53 25.85 44.92
C ASP A 114 -4.24 26.38 44.28
N GLY A 115 -4.15 26.24 42.95
CA GLY A 115 -3.03 26.77 42.17
C GLY A 115 -3.51 27.32 40.82
N PRO A 116 -2.77 28.25 40.20
CA PRO A 116 -3.18 28.89 38.94
C PRO A 116 -3.17 27.86 37.79
N VAL A 117 -4.32 27.26 37.55
CA VAL A 117 -4.56 26.34 36.43
C VAL A 117 -4.62 27.15 35.14
N ARG A 118 -3.64 26.92 34.28
CA ARG A 118 -3.53 27.48 32.92
C ARG A 118 -4.69 26.97 32.06
N ARG A 119 -5.80 27.73 32.00
CA ARG A 119 -7.02 27.39 31.25
C ARG A 119 -6.79 27.49 29.73
N SER A 120 -6.86 26.37 29.02
CA SER A 120 -7.12 26.40 27.57
C SER A 120 -8.61 26.66 27.34
N GLY A 121 -8.97 27.90 27.03
CA GLY A 121 -10.35 28.39 26.87
C GLY A 121 -11.05 27.95 25.58
N ARG A 122 -10.98 26.67 25.17
CA ARG A 122 -11.61 26.21 23.93
C ARG A 122 -12.80 25.25 24.07
N LEU A 123 -13.27 24.95 25.29
CA LEU A 123 -14.39 24.01 25.48
C LEU A 123 -15.51 24.51 26.42
N SER A 124 -15.55 25.80 26.76
CA SER A 124 -16.43 26.30 27.83
C SER A 124 -17.90 26.59 27.45
N SER A 125 -18.37 26.30 26.23
CA SER A 125 -19.74 26.69 25.83
C SER A 125 -20.66 25.54 25.39
N LYS A 126 -20.29 24.27 25.62
CA LYS A 126 -21.22 23.16 25.39
C LYS A 126 -21.69 22.59 26.73
N ALA A 127 -22.97 22.77 27.02
CA ALA A 127 -23.65 22.11 28.13
C ALA A 127 -23.38 20.60 28.05
N ALA A 128 -22.90 20.02 29.16
CA ALA A 128 -22.67 18.59 29.24
C ALA A 128 -24.00 17.85 28.99
N PRO A 129 -24.06 16.87 28.06
CA PRO A 129 -25.27 16.09 27.86
C PRO A 129 -25.61 15.35 29.16
N ASN A 130 -26.79 15.67 29.72
CA ASN A 130 -27.31 15.07 30.95
C ASN A 130 -27.91 13.69 30.61
N TYR A 131 -27.16 12.62 30.89
CA TYR A 131 -27.57 11.22 30.64
C TYR A 131 -28.42 10.61 31.76
N LYS A 132 -29.14 11.41 32.56
CA LYS A 132 -29.91 10.91 33.71
C LYS A 132 -31.41 10.67 33.50
N ASP A 133 -31.94 10.79 32.29
CA ASP A 133 -33.35 10.46 32.04
C ASP A 133 -33.54 9.60 30.79
N VAL A 134 -33.49 8.29 30.99
CA VAL A 134 -34.33 7.34 30.24
C VAL A 134 -34.76 6.23 31.21
N SER A 135 -35.66 6.58 32.13
CA SER A 135 -36.58 5.61 32.70
C SER A 135 -37.67 5.35 31.65
N ALA A 136 -37.39 4.44 30.72
CA ALA A 136 -38.43 3.89 29.85
C ALA A 136 -39.18 2.80 30.62
N PRO A 137 -40.52 2.86 30.71
CA PRO A 137 -41.31 1.85 31.41
C PRO A 137 -41.47 0.60 30.55
N GLY A 138 -41.31 -0.56 31.17
CA GLY A 138 -42.01 -1.79 30.79
C GLY A 138 -41.62 -2.45 29.47
N VAL A 139 -40.51 -3.18 29.46
CA VAL A 139 -40.40 -4.40 28.63
C VAL A 139 -39.83 -5.51 29.51
N GLU A 140 -40.72 -6.39 29.96
CA GLU A 140 -40.36 -7.66 30.59
C GLU A 140 -39.44 -8.46 29.65
N ARG A 141 -38.15 -8.54 29.99
CA ARG A 141 -37.27 -9.58 29.44
C ARG A 141 -37.38 -10.81 30.33
N ARG A 142 -38.33 -11.68 30.01
CA ARG A 142 -38.27 -13.10 30.39
C ARG A 142 -37.03 -13.72 29.76
N LEU A 143 -36.09 -14.13 30.59
CA LEU A 143 -35.02 -15.06 30.21
C LEU A 143 -35.57 -16.48 30.33
N PRO A 144 -35.53 -17.32 29.29
CA PRO A 144 -35.52 -18.75 29.49
C PRO A 144 -34.07 -19.25 29.53
N SER A 145 -33.71 -19.72 30.73
CA SER A 145 -32.68 -20.73 30.94
C SER A 145 -32.93 -21.91 29.99
N ARG A 146 -31.94 -22.26 29.17
CA ARG A 146 -31.92 -23.55 28.46
C ARG A 146 -30.66 -24.32 28.85
N LYS A 147 -30.88 -25.28 29.76
CA LYS A 147 -30.10 -26.50 29.92
C LYS A 147 -29.85 -27.13 28.55
N ARG A 148 -28.59 -27.42 28.25
CA ARG A 148 -28.22 -28.41 27.23
C ARG A 148 -28.48 -29.79 27.83
N LEU A 149 -29.37 -30.55 27.21
CA LEU A 149 -29.43 -31.99 27.34
C LEU A 149 -29.36 -32.61 25.95
N HIS A 150 -28.52 -33.64 25.95
CA HIS A 150 -28.21 -34.71 25.03
C HIS A 150 -29.38 -35.27 24.18
N ASP A 151 -28.97 -35.83 23.02
CA ASP A 151 -29.55 -36.96 22.26
C ASP A 151 -30.97 -36.92 21.71
N GLU A 152 -31.09 -37.03 20.39
CA GLU A 152 -31.50 -38.28 19.69
C GLU A 152 -31.68 -38.00 18.19
N ALA A 153 -31.33 -39.00 17.38
CA ALA A 153 -31.48 -39.00 15.94
C ALA A 153 -32.97 -39.08 15.55
N GLY A 154 -33.42 -38.16 14.69
CA GLY A 154 -34.76 -38.20 14.13
C GLY A 154 -34.79 -37.55 12.75
N LEU A 155 -34.84 -38.39 11.71
CA LEU A 155 -35.30 -38.00 10.38
C LEU A 155 -36.70 -37.40 10.50
N LEU A 156 -36.89 -36.13 10.10
CA LEU A 156 -38.20 -35.59 9.74
C LEU A 156 -38.04 -34.34 8.85
N GLU A 157 -38.81 -34.39 7.76
CA GLU A 157 -39.24 -33.38 6.78
C GLU A 157 -38.66 -31.96 6.80
N GLU A 158 -38.21 -31.55 5.60
CA GLU A 158 -37.83 -30.18 5.26
C GLU A 158 -39.03 -29.22 5.26
N GLU A 159 -39.32 -28.64 6.42
CA GLU A 159 -40.12 -27.43 6.53
C GLU A 159 -39.38 -26.24 5.87
N PRO A 160 -40.02 -25.45 4.98
CA PRO A 160 -39.38 -24.34 4.32
C PRO A 160 -39.09 -23.21 5.33
N LEU A 161 -37.85 -23.20 5.83
CA LEU A 161 -37.29 -22.14 6.66
C LEU A 161 -37.55 -20.77 6.01
N ASN A 162 -38.55 -20.09 6.56
CA ASN A 162 -38.97 -18.75 6.24
C ASN A 162 -37.76 -17.81 6.37
N LYS A 163 -37.11 -17.54 5.23
CA LYS A 163 -35.94 -16.67 5.10
C LYS A 163 -36.36 -15.25 5.46
N ARG A 164 -36.35 -14.93 6.76
CA ARG A 164 -36.39 -13.54 7.25
C ARG A 164 -35.26 -12.80 6.54
N SER A 165 -35.63 -11.99 5.57
CA SER A 165 -34.75 -11.09 4.85
C SER A 165 -34.11 -10.16 5.87
N TYR A 166 -32.89 -10.47 6.29
CA TYR A 166 -32.05 -9.54 7.01
C TYR A 166 -31.72 -8.41 6.05
N THR A 167 -32.54 -7.37 6.06
CA THR A 167 -32.25 -6.11 5.39
C THR A 167 -31.04 -5.50 6.09
N LYS A 168 -29.86 -5.71 5.49
CA LYS A 168 -28.60 -5.13 5.98
C LYS A 168 -28.82 -3.61 6.10
N PRO A 169 -28.71 -3.03 7.31
CA PRO A 169 -28.96 -1.60 7.49
C PRO A 169 -28.04 -0.80 6.55
N ALA A 170 -28.64 0.12 5.80
CA ALA A 170 -27.91 0.93 4.83
C ALA A 170 -26.74 1.63 5.53
N ALA A 171 -25.55 1.53 4.94
CA ALA A 171 -24.37 2.18 5.50
C ALA A 171 -24.62 3.70 5.62
N PRO A 172 -24.20 4.35 6.72
CA PRO A 172 -24.41 5.78 6.90
C PRO A 172 -23.81 6.54 5.71
N ARG A 173 -24.63 7.40 5.09
CA ARG A 173 -24.19 8.25 3.98
C ARG A 173 -23.05 9.13 4.47
N ARG A 174 -21.92 9.10 3.77
CA ARG A 174 -20.80 10.00 4.06
C ARG A 174 -21.25 11.42 3.79
N SER A 175 -21.06 12.32 4.75
CA SER A 175 -21.27 13.75 4.52
C SER A 175 -20.34 14.22 3.39
N ALA A 176 -20.82 15.15 2.58
CA ALA A 176 -19.99 15.79 1.58
C ALA A 176 -18.73 16.40 2.26
N PRO A 177 -17.56 16.34 1.60
CA PRO A 177 -16.36 17.01 2.11
C PRO A 177 -16.61 18.52 2.25
N ALA A 178 -15.93 19.16 3.20
CA ALA A 178 -15.98 20.61 3.35
C ALA A 178 -15.50 21.30 2.06
N ALA A 179 -16.10 22.44 1.71
CA ALA A 179 -15.80 23.14 0.45
C ALA A 179 -14.32 23.51 0.28
N ASN A 180 -13.61 23.84 1.36
CA ASN A 180 -12.17 24.13 1.33
C ASN A 180 -11.30 22.87 1.44
N SER A 181 -11.89 21.68 1.44
CA SER A 181 -11.13 20.43 1.42
C SER A 181 -10.61 20.16 0.02
N VAL A 182 -9.35 19.74 -0.10
CA VAL A 182 -8.81 19.30 -1.40
C VAL A 182 -9.62 18.15 -2.03
N ARG A 183 -10.37 17.39 -1.22
CA ARG A 183 -11.27 16.32 -1.67
C ARG A 183 -12.47 16.82 -2.49
N SER A 184 -12.81 18.11 -2.41
CA SER A 184 -13.88 18.73 -3.21
C SER A 184 -13.34 19.55 -4.38
N ILE A 185 -12.04 19.51 -4.65
CA ILE A 185 -11.38 20.30 -5.70
C ILE A 185 -10.98 19.37 -6.83
N SER A 186 -11.26 19.78 -8.07
CA SER A 186 -10.83 19.06 -9.27
C SER A 186 -9.60 19.74 -9.88
N LEU A 187 -8.60 18.94 -10.23
CA LEU A 187 -7.36 19.42 -10.86
C LEU A 187 -7.35 19.10 -12.35
N ASP A 188 -6.83 20.01 -13.17
CA ASP A 188 -6.38 19.69 -14.52
C ASP A 188 -5.04 18.96 -14.44
N VAL A 189 -5.10 17.62 -14.45
CA VAL A 189 -3.91 16.77 -14.29
C VAL A 189 -3.00 16.85 -15.51
N ALA A 190 -3.55 17.05 -16.72
CA ALA A 190 -2.75 17.18 -17.92
C ALA A 190 -1.93 18.49 -17.86
N HIS A 191 -2.55 19.59 -17.44
CA HIS A 191 -1.84 20.84 -17.21
C HIS A 191 -0.82 20.73 -16.08
N LEU A 192 -1.16 20.06 -14.97
CA LEU A 192 -0.25 19.89 -13.84
C LEU A 192 0.99 19.07 -14.20
N VAL A 193 0.83 17.97 -14.94
CA VAL A 193 1.91 17.01 -15.18
C VAL A 193 2.60 17.28 -16.52
N THR A 194 1.84 17.29 -17.62
CA THR A 194 2.40 17.19 -18.98
C THR A 194 2.56 18.52 -19.72
N ASP A 195 2.11 19.63 -19.14
CA ASP A 195 2.32 20.95 -19.75
C ASP A 195 3.82 21.27 -19.83
N THR A 196 4.31 21.56 -21.04
CA THR A 196 5.72 21.85 -21.28
C THR A 196 6.19 23.16 -20.63
N GLU A 197 5.29 24.12 -20.47
CA GLU A 197 5.63 25.43 -19.91
C GLU A 197 5.45 25.43 -18.39
N GLN A 198 4.29 24.96 -17.93
CA GLN A 198 3.87 25.09 -16.52
C GLN A 198 3.83 23.77 -15.74
N GLY A 199 4.05 22.65 -16.41
CA GLY A 199 4.05 21.34 -15.79
C GLY A 199 5.20 21.17 -14.81
N VAL A 200 4.96 20.32 -13.81
CA VAL A 200 5.93 20.00 -12.76
C VAL A 200 6.57 18.62 -12.93
N LEU A 201 6.32 17.92 -14.04
CA LEU A 201 6.91 16.61 -14.30
C LEU A 201 8.44 16.68 -14.27
N GLY A 202 9.03 15.83 -13.44
CA GLY A 202 10.48 15.72 -13.30
C GLY A 202 11.15 16.92 -12.62
N ARG A 203 10.39 17.92 -12.16
CA ARG A 203 10.92 19.12 -11.50
C ARG A 203 10.84 18.97 -9.98
N MET A 204 11.94 19.30 -9.30
CA MET A 204 11.96 19.39 -7.84
C MET A 204 11.37 20.72 -7.39
N LEU A 205 10.47 20.69 -6.41
CA LEU A 205 9.87 21.91 -5.85
C LEU A 205 10.88 22.72 -5.03
N GLU A 206 10.67 24.03 -4.95
CA GLU A 206 11.55 24.96 -4.22
C GLU A 206 11.51 24.76 -2.70
N HIS A 207 10.37 24.30 -2.18
CA HIS A 207 10.15 24.17 -0.75
C HIS A 207 9.73 22.76 -0.37
N THR A 208 10.17 22.35 0.83
CA THR A 208 9.78 21.07 1.40
C THR A 208 8.36 21.12 1.97
N GLY A 209 7.71 19.96 2.02
CA GLY A 209 6.43 19.78 2.70
C GLY A 209 5.23 19.69 1.76
N LYS A 210 4.21 18.94 2.21
CA LYS A 210 3.02 18.67 1.41
C LYS A 210 2.14 19.91 1.21
N GLU A 211 2.16 20.86 2.15
CA GLU A 211 1.40 22.12 2.00
C GLU A 211 1.85 22.89 0.76
N PHE A 212 3.15 22.95 0.51
CA PHE A 212 3.69 23.57 -0.69
C PHE A 212 3.21 22.84 -1.95
N VAL A 213 3.33 21.50 -1.99
CA VAL A 213 2.84 20.70 -3.12
C VAL A 213 1.34 20.93 -3.39
N ILE A 214 0.52 20.96 -2.33
CA ILE A 214 -0.92 21.17 -2.46
C ILE A 214 -1.24 22.56 -3.04
N ASN A 215 -0.55 23.60 -2.58
CA ASN A 215 -0.74 24.96 -3.09
C ASN A 215 -0.24 25.11 -4.53
N THR A 216 0.92 24.52 -4.87
CA THR A 216 1.42 24.48 -6.26
C THR A 216 0.43 23.76 -7.18
N ALA A 217 -0.08 22.60 -6.77
CA ALA A 217 -1.06 21.86 -7.55
C ALA A 217 -2.39 22.62 -7.71
N PHE A 218 -2.79 23.42 -6.71
CA PHE A 218 -4.02 24.21 -6.78
C PHE A 218 -4.01 25.25 -7.91
N SER A 219 -2.84 25.67 -8.39
CA SER A 219 -2.73 26.53 -9.58
C SER A 219 -3.30 25.86 -10.85
N SER A 220 -3.37 24.52 -10.88
CA SER A 220 -4.01 23.74 -11.95
C SER A 220 -5.48 23.40 -11.70
N ALA A 221 -6.09 23.92 -10.61
CA ALA A 221 -7.51 23.69 -10.35
C ALA A 221 -8.41 24.43 -11.37
N SER A 222 -9.68 24.05 -11.44
CA SER A 222 -10.65 24.78 -12.28
C SER A 222 -10.80 26.24 -11.82
N GLU A 223 -11.13 27.13 -12.76
CA GLU A 223 -11.35 28.55 -12.44
C GLU A 223 -12.47 28.75 -11.40
N ASP A 224 -13.51 27.91 -11.44
CA ASP A 224 -14.56 27.90 -10.42
C ASP A 224 -14.01 27.59 -9.02
N ASP A 225 -13.13 26.58 -8.90
CA ASP A 225 -12.52 26.22 -7.62
C ASP A 225 -11.54 27.28 -7.13
N LYS A 226 -10.78 27.91 -8.04
CA LYS A 226 -9.89 29.05 -7.75
C LYS A 226 -10.68 30.25 -7.23
N ALA A 227 -11.74 30.66 -7.93
CA ALA A 227 -12.58 31.78 -7.53
C ALA A 227 -13.26 31.52 -6.18
N ARG A 228 -13.81 30.32 -6.01
CA ARG A 228 -14.52 29.90 -4.79
C ARG A 228 -13.62 29.85 -3.55
N LEU A 229 -12.33 29.56 -3.71
CA LEU A 229 -11.38 29.40 -2.61
C LEU A 229 -10.33 30.50 -2.54
N HIS A 230 -10.50 31.59 -3.29
CA HIS A 230 -9.60 32.73 -3.26
C HIS A 230 -9.44 33.26 -1.81
N GLY A 231 -8.20 33.39 -1.36
CA GLY A 231 -7.86 33.84 0.01
C GLY A 231 -8.18 32.83 1.12
N THR A 232 -8.66 31.63 0.80
CA THR A 232 -9.00 30.59 1.80
C THR A 232 -7.87 29.58 1.93
N LYS A 233 -7.54 29.18 3.17
CA LYS A 233 -6.59 28.09 3.41
C LYS A 233 -7.20 26.73 3.06
N LEU A 234 -6.50 25.98 2.20
CA LEU A 234 -6.88 24.62 1.82
C LEU A 234 -6.75 23.63 2.99
N SER A 235 -7.75 22.77 3.15
CA SER A 235 -7.82 21.75 4.20
C SER A 235 -7.47 20.37 3.66
N PHE A 236 -6.42 19.77 4.22
CA PHE A 236 -5.93 18.44 3.86
C PHE A 236 -5.24 17.75 5.03
N ASN A 237 -5.00 16.44 4.93
CA ASN A 237 -4.35 15.69 6.01
C ASN A 237 -2.84 15.56 5.73
N LYS A 238 -2.01 16.36 6.41
CA LYS A 238 -0.54 16.32 6.22
C LYS A 238 0.11 14.96 6.53
N TYR A 239 -0.54 14.12 7.34
CA TYR A 239 -0.02 12.82 7.75
C TYR A 239 -0.43 11.67 6.82
N CYS A 240 -1.30 11.90 5.83
CA CYS A 240 -1.72 10.83 4.92
C CYS A 240 -0.64 10.52 3.88
N GLY A 241 -0.38 9.24 3.62
CA GLY A 241 0.46 8.78 2.50
C GLY A 241 -0.26 8.83 1.15
N VAL A 242 -1.59 8.96 1.18
CA VAL A 242 -2.48 9.05 0.02
C VAL A 242 -3.39 10.26 0.21
N GLN A 243 -3.27 11.26 -0.66
CA GLN A 243 -4.12 12.45 -0.62
C GLN A 243 -5.11 12.42 -1.77
N GLU A 244 -6.38 12.27 -1.44
CA GLU A 244 -7.47 12.28 -2.42
C GLU A 244 -7.85 13.72 -2.80
N TRP A 245 -8.00 13.95 -4.09
CA TRP A 245 -8.71 15.07 -4.71
C TRP A 245 -10.07 14.58 -5.24
N ALA A 246 -10.87 15.48 -5.80
CA ALA A 246 -12.16 15.10 -6.37
C ALA A 246 -11.99 14.11 -7.54
N ASN A 247 -11.06 14.39 -8.46
CA ASN A 247 -10.83 13.62 -9.68
C ASN A 247 -9.53 12.79 -9.70
N CYS A 248 -8.54 13.10 -8.86
CA CYS A 248 -7.27 12.38 -8.82
C CYS A 248 -6.82 12.03 -7.38
N ILE A 249 -5.67 11.37 -7.26
CA ILE A 249 -5.03 10.95 -6.01
C ILE A 249 -3.55 11.26 -6.09
N PHE A 250 -3.00 11.89 -5.05
CA PHE A 250 -1.55 12.04 -4.89
C PHE A 250 -1.02 10.91 -4.01
N LEU A 251 0.03 10.25 -4.51
CA LEU A 251 0.76 9.21 -3.80
C LEU A 251 2.10 9.76 -3.33
N TRP A 252 2.29 9.83 -2.01
CA TRP A 252 3.52 10.37 -1.42
C TRP A 252 4.51 9.25 -1.12
N VAL A 253 5.70 9.31 -1.71
CA VAL A 253 6.74 8.29 -1.54
C VAL A 253 8.02 8.92 -1.00
N ASN A 254 8.58 8.27 0.02
CA ASN A 254 9.89 8.61 0.58
C ASN A 254 10.88 7.54 0.14
N LEU A 255 12.00 7.95 -0.43
CA LEU A 255 13.06 7.06 -0.94
C LEU A 255 14.36 7.27 -0.15
N GLY A 256 15.26 6.29 -0.19
CA GLY A 256 16.61 6.37 0.41
C GLY A 256 16.66 6.28 1.95
N ASN A 257 15.53 6.05 2.63
CA ASN A 257 15.52 5.83 4.09
C ASN A 257 15.57 4.33 4.39
N ALA A 258 16.44 3.89 5.31
CA ALA A 258 16.55 2.49 5.76
C ALA A 258 15.23 1.90 6.31
N ASP A 259 14.34 2.76 6.79
CA ASP A 259 13.02 2.36 7.29
C ASP A 259 11.93 2.32 6.20
N SER A 260 12.20 2.86 5.01
CA SER A 260 11.26 2.93 3.90
C SER A 260 11.58 1.84 2.87
N PRO A 261 10.76 0.80 2.73
CA PRO A 261 10.98 -0.24 1.73
C PRO A 261 10.56 0.17 0.32
N ASN A 262 10.21 1.45 0.09
CA ASN A 262 9.85 1.93 -1.24
C ASN A 262 11.11 2.04 -2.10
N GLU A 263 11.07 1.48 -3.30
CA GLU A 263 12.18 1.46 -4.24
C GLU A 263 11.66 1.47 -5.69
N PHE A 264 12.49 1.95 -6.61
CA PHE A 264 12.25 1.80 -8.03
C PHE A 264 12.70 0.42 -8.51
N LEU A 265 11.93 -0.16 -9.43
CA LEU A 265 12.20 -1.44 -10.07
C LEU A 265 12.30 -1.25 -11.58
N GLY A 266 12.96 -2.20 -12.27
CA GLY A 266 13.00 -2.26 -13.73
C GLY A 266 13.53 -0.98 -14.38
N GLY A 267 14.60 -0.38 -13.83
CA GLY A 267 15.19 0.86 -14.35
C GLY A 267 14.28 2.08 -14.23
N GLY A 268 13.50 2.16 -13.15
CA GLY A 268 12.59 3.27 -12.88
C GLY A 268 11.20 3.14 -13.50
N ARG A 269 10.94 2.07 -14.28
CA ARG A 269 9.62 1.85 -14.90
C ARG A 269 8.54 1.48 -13.89
N GLN A 270 8.94 0.98 -12.73
CA GLN A 270 8.05 0.54 -11.68
C GLN A 270 8.49 1.10 -10.33
N ILE A 271 7.53 1.29 -9.42
CA ILE A 271 7.82 1.71 -8.05
C ILE A 271 7.01 0.88 -7.06
N THR A 272 7.66 0.46 -5.97
CA THR A 272 6.98 -0.15 -4.84
C THR A 272 6.41 0.92 -3.92
N TRP A 273 5.18 0.69 -3.44
CA TRP A 273 4.55 1.57 -2.46
C TRP A 273 3.90 0.77 -1.34
N PHE A 274 4.19 1.16 -0.11
CA PHE A 274 3.63 0.52 1.08
C PHE A 274 2.59 1.41 1.75
N GLY A 275 1.38 0.86 1.91
CA GLY A 275 0.27 1.53 2.56
C GLY A 275 0.50 1.77 4.06
N GLY A 276 -0.24 2.72 4.62
CA GLY A 276 -0.22 2.95 6.06
C GLY A 276 -0.74 1.73 6.84
N SER A 277 -0.35 1.59 8.11
CA SER A 277 -0.73 0.45 8.96
C SER A 277 -2.24 0.22 9.14
N ARG A 278 -3.05 1.25 8.87
CA ARG A 278 -4.52 1.18 8.92
C ARG A 278 -5.17 0.87 7.58
N MET A 279 -4.38 0.78 6.50
CA MET A 279 -4.88 0.45 5.17
C MET A 279 -4.92 -1.05 5.00
N HIS A 280 -6.06 -1.55 4.54
CA HIS A 280 -6.31 -2.96 4.22
C HIS A 280 -7.13 -3.03 2.93
N ASP A 281 -7.31 -4.21 2.35
CA ASP A 281 -7.88 -4.35 0.99
C ASP A 281 -9.27 -3.73 0.86
N GLU A 282 -10.10 -3.89 1.90
CA GLU A 282 -11.46 -3.35 1.99
C GLU A 282 -11.50 -1.84 2.35
N SER A 283 -10.35 -1.20 2.52
CA SER A 283 -10.31 0.25 2.77
C SER A 283 -10.80 0.97 1.51
N PRO A 284 -11.77 1.90 1.60
CA PRO A 284 -12.32 2.55 0.40
C PRO A 284 -11.28 3.35 -0.41
N VAL A 285 -10.20 3.81 0.23
CA VAL A 285 -9.06 4.44 -0.46
C VAL A 285 -8.25 3.42 -1.29
N VAL A 286 -8.13 2.18 -0.82
CA VAL A 286 -7.44 1.09 -1.53
C VAL A 286 -8.26 0.64 -2.73
N GLU A 287 -9.56 0.44 -2.55
CA GLU A 287 -10.48 0.16 -3.67
C GLU A 287 -10.40 1.26 -4.74
N LYS A 288 -10.38 2.53 -4.32
CA LYS A 288 -10.26 3.67 -5.22
C LYS A 288 -8.91 3.69 -5.94
N LEU A 289 -7.80 3.42 -5.25
CA LEU A 289 -6.46 3.29 -5.84
C LEU A 289 -6.42 2.20 -6.92
N ILE A 290 -6.91 1.00 -6.61
CA ILE A 290 -6.95 -0.12 -7.56
C ILE A 290 -7.82 0.24 -8.76
N ARG A 291 -9.01 0.78 -8.52
CA ARG A 291 -9.93 1.21 -9.59
C ARG A 291 -9.30 2.26 -10.48
N TYR A 292 -8.71 3.30 -9.89
CA TYR A 292 -8.11 4.41 -10.63
C TYR A 292 -6.88 3.96 -11.42
N GLY A 293 -6.04 3.08 -10.85
CA GLY A 293 -4.87 2.59 -11.55
C GLY A 293 -5.17 1.53 -12.62
N LYS A 294 -6.28 0.77 -12.51
CA LYS A 294 -6.70 -0.21 -13.52
C LYS A 294 -7.41 0.43 -14.72
N ASP A 295 -8.01 1.60 -14.53
CA ASP A 295 -8.67 2.36 -15.59
C ASP A 295 -7.62 3.01 -16.52
N ALA A 296 -6.88 2.16 -17.25
CA ALA A 296 -5.77 2.52 -18.14
C ALA A 296 -6.18 3.40 -19.33
N THR A 297 -7.49 3.50 -19.58
CA THR A 297 -8.10 4.43 -20.53
C THR A 297 -8.20 5.86 -19.99
N SER A 298 -8.22 6.04 -18.67
CA SER A 298 -8.38 7.34 -18.00
C SER A 298 -7.09 7.68 -17.22
N ARG A 299 -5.98 7.78 -17.97
CA ARG A 299 -4.56 7.76 -17.56
C ARG A 299 -4.11 8.75 -16.48
N ASP A 300 -4.98 9.55 -15.89
CA ASP A 300 -4.62 10.79 -15.18
C ASP A 300 -5.06 10.83 -13.71
N LYS A 301 -5.24 9.66 -13.09
CA LYS A 301 -5.92 9.61 -11.78
C LYS A 301 -5.00 9.43 -10.58
N ILE A 302 -3.78 8.94 -10.74
CA ILE A 302 -2.82 8.77 -9.64
C ILE A 302 -1.50 9.44 -10.02
N ILE A 303 -1.08 10.42 -9.21
CA ILE A 303 0.13 11.21 -9.44
C ILE A 303 1.17 10.86 -8.37
N LEU A 304 2.37 10.52 -8.80
CA LEU A 304 3.50 10.17 -7.95
C LEU A 304 4.29 11.41 -7.52
N TRP A 305 4.40 11.59 -6.21
CA TRP A 305 5.27 12.60 -5.61
C TRP A 305 6.34 11.93 -4.76
N CYS A 306 7.59 12.04 -5.19
CA CYS A 306 8.74 11.44 -4.53
C CYS A 306 9.60 12.48 -3.84
N ARG A 307 10.28 12.07 -2.76
CA ARG A 307 11.40 12.83 -2.18
C ARG A 307 12.43 11.87 -1.61
N MET A 308 13.67 12.32 -1.61
CA MET A 308 14.82 11.50 -1.24
C MET A 308 15.31 11.86 0.15
N TYR A 309 15.65 10.85 0.95
CA TYR A 309 16.33 11.05 2.21
C TYR A 309 17.82 11.32 1.95
N GLN A 310 18.30 12.49 2.35
CA GLN A 310 19.70 12.87 2.26
C GLN A 310 20.41 12.45 3.54
N THR A 311 21.31 11.47 3.42
CA THR A 311 22.04 10.89 4.55
C THR A 311 22.96 11.91 5.23
N GLU A 312 23.60 12.79 4.45
CA GLU A 312 24.51 13.83 4.93
C GLU A 312 23.81 14.84 5.83
N THR A 313 22.65 15.35 5.40
CA THR A 313 21.91 16.39 6.13
C THR A 313 20.87 15.82 7.09
N LYS A 314 20.61 14.50 7.02
CA LYS A 314 19.53 13.79 7.74
C LYS A 314 18.14 14.41 7.49
N LYS A 315 17.95 15.02 6.33
CA LYS A 315 16.69 15.68 5.93
C LYS A 315 16.16 15.07 4.65
N PHE A 316 14.87 15.26 4.40
CA PHE A 316 14.30 14.94 3.10
C PHE A 316 14.46 16.12 2.14
N SER A 317 14.75 15.82 0.88
CA SER A 317 14.66 16.79 -0.21
C SER A 317 13.22 17.32 -0.35
N PRO A 318 13.03 18.43 -1.08
CA PRO A 318 11.72 18.78 -1.60
C PRO A 318 11.14 17.66 -2.46
N TYR A 319 9.81 17.71 -2.66
CA TYR A 319 9.13 16.75 -3.51
C TYR A 319 9.39 17.04 -4.99
N ALA A 320 9.47 15.99 -5.80
CA ALA A 320 9.43 16.04 -7.25
C ALA A 320 8.21 15.25 -7.75
N CYS A 321 7.52 15.77 -8.78
CA CYS A 321 6.45 15.04 -9.45
C CYS A 321 7.07 14.10 -10.47
N LEU A 322 6.90 12.80 -10.33
CA LEU A 322 7.43 11.81 -11.29
C LEU A 322 6.35 11.31 -12.26
N GLY A 323 5.22 12.00 -12.31
CA GLY A 323 4.16 11.72 -13.28
C GLY A 323 3.13 10.72 -12.77
N ARG A 324 2.48 10.04 -13.73
CA ARG A 324 1.26 9.27 -13.53
C ARG A 324 1.57 7.80 -13.28
N LEU A 325 0.72 7.17 -12.46
CA LEU A 325 0.85 5.76 -12.09
C LEU A 325 -0.30 4.91 -12.65
N GLY A 326 0.08 3.78 -13.24
CA GLY A 326 -0.82 2.68 -13.58
C GLY A 326 -0.70 1.54 -12.57
N TYR A 327 -1.81 0.88 -12.24
CA TYR A 327 -1.80 -0.28 -11.36
C TYR A 327 -1.12 -1.46 -12.05
N GLN A 328 -0.11 -2.06 -11.40
CA GLN A 328 0.50 -3.31 -11.83
C GLN A 328 0.00 -4.47 -10.97
N SER A 329 0.30 -4.44 -9.67
CA SER A 329 -0.07 -5.50 -8.73
C SER A 329 -0.10 -5.00 -7.28
N HIS A 330 -0.69 -5.78 -6.39
CA HIS A 330 -0.52 -5.63 -4.95
C HIS A 330 -0.56 -7.01 -4.29
N ILE A 331 -0.08 -7.09 -3.05
CA ILE A 331 -0.17 -8.31 -2.22
C ILE A 331 -1.39 -8.15 -1.29
N PRO A 332 -2.50 -8.85 -1.55
CA PRO A 332 -3.67 -8.76 -0.68
C PRO A 332 -3.34 -9.25 0.72
N ARG A 333 -4.01 -8.67 1.72
CA ARG A 333 -3.89 -9.02 3.15
C ARG A 333 -2.49 -8.80 3.75
N SER A 334 -1.54 -8.23 3.03
CA SER A 334 -0.25 -7.90 3.60
C SER A 334 -0.38 -6.73 4.58
N GLN A 335 0.46 -6.72 5.62
CA GLN A 335 0.51 -5.63 6.59
C GLN A 335 1.97 -5.17 6.78
N PRO A 336 2.35 -3.99 6.26
CA PRO A 336 1.52 -3.07 5.46
C PRO A 336 1.13 -3.63 4.08
N LEU A 337 0.07 -3.08 3.48
CA LEU A 337 -0.28 -3.39 2.08
C LEU A 337 0.87 -2.98 1.16
N SER A 338 1.26 -3.85 0.23
CA SER A 338 2.33 -3.59 -0.73
C SER A 338 1.76 -3.52 -2.14
N PHE A 339 2.08 -2.45 -2.86
CA PHE A 339 1.70 -2.21 -4.24
C PHE A 339 2.94 -2.11 -5.12
N VAL A 340 2.80 -2.55 -6.36
CA VAL A 340 3.69 -2.20 -7.47
C VAL A 340 2.90 -1.37 -8.45
N TRP A 341 3.46 -0.23 -8.84
CA TRP A 341 2.88 0.70 -9.81
C TRP A 341 3.78 0.81 -11.02
N ASN A 342 3.20 0.92 -12.21
CA ASN A 342 3.91 1.28 -13.44
C ASN A 342 3.95 2.80 -13.57
N LEU A 343 5.12 3.34 -13.89
CA LEU A 343 5.32 4.76 -14.17
C LEU A 343 4.97 5.02 -15.64
N LEU A 344 3.84 5.67 -15.88
CA LEU A 344 3.32 5.89 -17.24
C LEU A 344 4.13 6.93 -18.02
N ASP A 345 4.75 7.88 -17.30
CA ASP A 345 5.54 8.97 -17.86
C ASP A 345 7.05 8.66 -17.84
N HIS A 346 7.44 7.38 -17.72
CA HIS A 346 8.84 6.94 -17.68
C HIS A 346 9.63 7.44 -18.89
N ASP A 347 9.12 7.20 -20.10
CA ASP A 347 9.85 7.56 -21.31
C ASP A 347 10.05 9.09 -21.37
N GLN A 348 9.02 9.89 -21.03
CA GLN A 348 9.11 11.36 -20.96
C GLN A 348 10.15 11.85 -19.94
N LEU A 349 10.29 11.19 -18.80
CA LEU A 349 11.32 11.52 -17.80
C LEU A 349 12.73 11.16 -18.27
N THR A 350 12.89 10.05 -19.00
CA THR A 350 14.20 9.60 -19.48
C THR A 350 14.68 10.35 -20.72
N SER A 351 13.76 10.81 -21.57
CA SER A 351 14.05 11.54 -22.80
C SER A 351 13.63 13.01 -22.71
N HIS A 352 13.63 13.57 -21.49
CA HIS A 352 13.23 14.96 -21.28
C HIS A 352 14.23 15.91 -21.96
N SER A 353 13.73 17.03 -22.50
CA SER A 353 14.58 18.03 -23.17
C SER A 353 15.52 18.75 -22.20
N GLU A 354 15.05 18.99 -20.97
CA GLU A 354 15.85 19.55 -19.88
C GLU A 354 16.69 18.46 -19.23
N LYS A 355 18.02 18.59 -19.30
CA LYS A 355 18.96 17.63 -18.72
C LYS A 355 18.79 17.47 -17.20
N ASP A 356 18.50 18.55 -16.49
CA ASP A 356 18.33 18.53 -15.03
C ASP A 356 17.18 17.61 -14.59
N VAL A 357 16.12 17.50 -15.41
CA VAL A 357 15.01 16.57 -15.16
C VAL A 357 15.47 15.12 -15.28
N CYS A 358 16.23 14.80 -16.34
CA CYS A 358 16.79 13.47 -16.56
C CYS A 358 17.73 13.09 -15.41
N ASP A 359 18.66 13.98 -15.06
CA ASP A 359 19.65 13.76 -13.99
C ASP A 359 18.96 13.59 -12.63
N LEU A 360 17.93 14.40 -12.33
CA LEU A 360 17.12 14.24 -11.12
C LEU A 360 16.42 12.88 -11.11
N PHE A 361 15.80 12.46 -12.20
CA PHE A 361 15.11 11.17 -12.26
C PHE A 361 16.09 10.01 -12.08
N GLN A 362 17.27 10.06 -12.71
CA GLN A 362 18.32 9.06 -12.50
C GLN A 362 18.78 8.98 -11.04
N SER A 363 18.87 10.13 -10.36
CA SER A 363 19.22 10.15 -8.93
C SER A 363 18.20 9.41 -8.04
N PHE A 364 16.93 9.33 -8.46
CA PHE A 364 15.90 8.58 -7.73
C PHE A 364 15.96 7.07 -7.96
N ILE A 365 16.53 6.63 -9.08
CA ILE A 365 16.62 5.21 -9.46
C ILE A 365 17.89 4.56 -8.90
N ALA A 366 18.96 5.35 -8.76
CA ALA A 366 20.24 4.93 -8.18
C ALA A 366 20.11 4.59 -6.69
#